data_AF-A0A6V7K944-F1
#
_entry.id   AF-A0A6V7K944-F1
#
_cell.length_a   1.000
_cell.length_b   1.000
_cell.length_c   1.000
_cell.angle_alpha   90.00
_cell.angle_beta   90.00
_cell.angle_gamma   90.00
#
_symmetry.space_group_name_H-M   'P 1'
#
loop_
_entity.id
_entity.type
_entity.pdbx_description
1 polymer ?
#
loop_
_entity_poly.entity_id
_entity_poly.type
_entity_poly.pdbx_seq_one_letter_code
_entity_poly.pdbx_strand_id
1 'polypeptide(L)'
;RWKRLLITYFIKGHRIFTFIKDLSAIYYLLAYLAEKSPHPKPVFQLLSLTLTYSDPQNMISISELLSKWKQGSFTTRDGAHLLQRGFTRSLELGAFLLQFINWWNQENFNVNLMALPIPPPPP
;
A
#
# COMPACT_ATOMS: atom_id res chain seq x y z
N ARG A 1 -26.77 13.52 36.13
CA ARG A 1 -26.17 12.33 36.77
C ARG A 1 -26.23 11.09 35.86
N TRP A 2 -27.41 10.76 35.32
CA TRP A 2 -27.62 9.66 34.36
C TRP A 2 -26.70 9.63 33.13
N LYS A 3 -26.46 10.79 32.49
CA LYS A 3 -25.54 10.88 31.33
C LYS A 3 -24.11 10.41 31.65
N ARG A 4 -23.61 10.73 32.85
CA ARG A 4 -22.26 10.30 33.28
C ARG A 4 -22.20 8.79 33.52
N LEU A 5 -23.24 8.21 34.13
CA LEU A 5 -23.33 6.77 34.35
C LEU A 5 -23.35 5.99 33.02
N LEU A 6 -24.17 6.43 32.05
CA LEU A 6 -24.24 5.82 30.72
C LEU A 6 -22.89 5.82 30.00
N ILE A 7 -22.16 6.94 30.03
CA ILE A 7 -20.83 7.04 29.42
C ILE A 7 -19.86 6.07 30.09
N THR A 8 -19.85 5.97 31.42
CA THR A 8 -18.98 5.04 32.14
C THR A 8 -19.31 3.57 31.84
N TYR A 9 -20.60 3.23 31.73
CA TYR A 9 -21.02 1.88 31.32
C TYR A 9 -20.62 1.57 29.88
N PHE A 10 -20.79 2.52 28.96
CA PHE A 10 -20.40 2.34 27.56
C PHE A 10 -18.88 2.15 27.41
N ILE A 11 -18.07 2.94 28.13
CA ILE A 11 -16.61 2.79 28.13
C ILE A 11 -16.19 1.42 28.69
N LYS A 12 -16.81 0.97 29.79
CA LYS A 12 -16.53 -0.36 30.36
C LYS A 12 -16.96 -1.49 29.42
N GLY A 13 -18.13 -1.37 28.79
CA GLY A 13 -18.64 -2.32 27.82
C GLY A 13 -17.74 -2.43 26.60
N HIS A 14 -17.33 -1.29 26.03
CA HIS A 14 -16.39 -1.24 24.92
C HIS A 14 -15.07 -1.94 25.26
N ARG A 15 -14.50 -1.67 26.45
CA ARG A 15 -13.25 -2.32 26.90
C ARG A 15 -13.39 -3.84 27.01
N ILE A 16 -14.50 -4.34 27.54
CA ILE A 16 -14.75 -5.79 27.64
C ILE A 16 -14.91 -6.40 26.24
N PHE A 17 -15.64 -5.73 25.35
CA PHE A 17 -15.84 -6.18 23.98
C PHE A 17 -14.50 -6.25 23.21
N THR A 18 -13.66 -5.23 23.31
CA THR A 18 -12.33 -5.24 22.69
C THR A 18 -11.47 -6.38 23.23
N PHE A 19 -11.50 -6.63 24.54
CA PHE A 19 -10.74 -7.72 25.16
C PHE A 19 -11.18 -9.10 24.65
N ILE A 20 -12.50 -9.35 24.55
CA ILE A 20 -13.04 -10.60 24.01
C ILE A 20 -12.64 -10.78 22.54
N LYS A 21 -12.72 -9.71 21.74
CA LYS A 21 -12.31 -9.71 20.33
C LYS A 21 -10.83 -10.10 20.21
N ASP A 22 -9.96 -9.48 21.00
CA ASP A 22 -8.51 -9.75 20.92
C ASP A 22 -8.16 -11.16 21.39
N LEU A 23 -8.81 -11.65 22.46
CA LEU A 23 -8.65 -13.02 22.94
C LEU A 23 -9.07 -14.04 21.86
N SER A 24 -10.18 -13.79 21.18
CA SER A 24 -10.63 -14.64 20.07
C SER A 24 -9.64 -14.63 18.91
N ALA A 25 -9.06 -13.47 18.57
CA ALA A 25 -8.08 -13.34 17.49
C ALA A 25 -6.81 -14.16 17.78
N ILE A 26 -6.34 -14.15 19.02
CA ILE A 26 -5.18 -14.94 19.47
C ILE A 26 -5.50 -16.44 19.44
N TYR A 27 -6.70 -16.85 19.86
CA TYR A 27 -7.12 -18.25 19.80
C TYR A 27 -7.09 -18.80 18.35
N TYR A 28 -7.67 -18.06 17.39
CA TYR A 28 -7.63 -18.46 15.99
C TYR A 28 -6.21 -18.45 15.39
N LEU A 29 -5.35 -17.53 15.83
CA LEU A 29 -3.93 -17.49 15.45
C LEU A 29 -3.17 -18.74 15.93
N LEU A 30 -3.37 -19.15 17.19
CA LEU A 30 -2.75 -20.35 17.75
C LEU A 30 -3.23 -21.63 17.07
N ALA A 31 -4.53 -21.71 16.77
CA ALA A 31 -5.10 -22.85 16.04
C ALA A 31 -4.56 -22.98 14.59
N TYR A 32 -4.22 -21.84 13.97
CA TYR A 32 -3.57 -21.80 12.66
C TYR A 32 -2.10 -22.24 12.72
N LEU A 33 -1.35 -21.74 13.70
CA LEU A 33 0.06 -22.14 13.90
C LEU A 33 0.20 -23.64 14.25
N ALA A 34 -0.82 -24.23 14.87
CA ALA A 34 -0.86 -25.65 15.20
C ALA A 34 -1.28 -26.55 14.02
N GLU A 35 -1.34 -26.04 12.78
CA GLU A 35 -1.72 -26.75 11.55
C GLU A 35 -3.10 -27.45 11.58
N LYS A 36 -3.90 -27.17 12.61
CA LYS A 36 -5.21 -27.79 12.81
C LYS A 36 -6.32 -27.07 12.02
N SER A 37 -6.05 -25.87 11.52
CA SER A 37 -6.98 -25.05 10.73
C SER A 37 -6.27 -24.32 9.58
N PRO A 38 -6.77 -24.38 8.34
CA PRO A 38 -6.17 -23.72 7.17
C PRO A 38 -6.37 -22.20 7.12
N HIS A 39 -6.94 -21.57 8.16
CA HIS A 39 -7.28 -20.14 8.14
C HIS A 39 -6.70 -19.36 9.35
N PRO A 40 -5.87 -18.33 9.11
CA PRO A 40 -5.15 -17.59 10.17
C PRO A 40 -6.00 -16.60 10.97
N LYS A 41 -7.19 -16.23 10.48
CA LYS A 41 -8.08 -15.28 11.16
C LYS A 41 -9.55 -15.65 10.92
N PRO A 42 -10.46 -15.36 11.88
CA PRO A 42 -11.89 -15.64 11.72
C PRO A 42 -12.52 -14.83 10.57
N VAL A 43 -12.03 -13.62 10.31
CA VAL A 43 -12.48 -12.80 9.16
C VAL A 43 -12.10 -13.46 7.82
N PHE A 44 -10.93 -14.09 7.75
CA PHE A 44 -10.49 -14.83 6.57
C PHE A 44 -11.24 -16.17 6.41
N GLN A 45 -11.65 -16.79 7.51
CA GLN A 45 -12.53 -17.96 7.48
C GLN A 45 -13.94 -17.61 6.99
N LEU A 46 -14.50 -16.48 7.43
CA LEU A 46 -15.78 -15.94 6.94
C LEU A 46 -15.73 -15.52 5.48
N LEU A 47 -14.57 -15.05 5.01
CA LEU A 47 -14.30 -14.71 3.62
C LEU A 47 -13.80 -15.89 2.78
N SER A 48 -13.62 -17.08 3.38
CA SER A 48 -13.02 -18.28 2.75
C SER A 48 -11.73 -17.99 1.94
N LEU A 49 -10.89 -17.09 2.46
CA LEU A 49 -9.64 -16.70 1.84
C LEU A 49 -8.49 -17.50 2.45
N THR A 50 -7.96 -18.44 1.68
CA THR A 50 -6.76 -19.21 2.01
C THR A 50 -5.54 -18.41 1.62
N LEU A 51 -4.58 -18.26 2.54
CA LEU A 51 -3.33 -17.56 2.28
C LEU A 51 -2.38 -18.52 1.54
N THR A 52 -2.69 -18.78 0.27
CA THR A 52 -1.79 -19.51 -0.62
C THR A 52 -0.66 -18.58 -1.01
N TYR A 53 0.58 -19.03 -0.79
CA TYR A 53 1.75 -18.41 -1.42
C TYR A 53 1.47 -18.36 -2.92
N SER A 54 1.26 -17.16 -3.46
CA SER A 54 1.20 -16.98 -4.89
C SER A 54 2.55 -17.40 -5.44
N ASP A 55 2.58 -18.46 -6.25
CA ASP A 55 3.69 -18.72 -7.16
C ASP A 55 4.13 -17.40 -7.79
N PRO A 56 5.44 -17.19 -8.03
CA PRO A 56 5.92 -15.97 -8.65
C PRO A 56 5.13 -15.77 -9.94
N GLN A 57 4.18 -14.82 -9.90
CA GLN A 57 3.35 -14.51 -11.04
C GLN A 57 4.34 -14.08 -12.12
N ASN A 58 4.46 -14.90 -13.17
CA ASN A 58 5.18 -14.54 -14.38
C ASN A 58 4.71 -13.13 -14.75
N MET A 59 5.58 -12.14 -14.55
CA MET A 59 5.25 -10.74 -14.78
C MET A 59 4.97 -10.61 -16.27
N ILE A 60 3.68 -10.66 -16.63
CA ILE A 60 3.26 -10.63 -18.02
C ILE A 60 3.81 -9.33 -18.62
N SER A 61 4.64 -9.48 -19.65
CA SER A 61 5.27 -8.34 -20.29
C SER A 61 4.22 -7.51 -21.03
N ILE A 62 4.45 -6.20 -21.19
CA ILE A 62 3.56 -5.33 -21.97
C ILE A 62 3.45 -5.85 -23.41
N SER A 63 4.53 -6.44 -23.95
CA SER A 63 4.53 -7.09 -25.25
C SER A 63 3.61 -8.31 -25.33
N GLU A 64 3.51 -9.09 -24.26
CA GLU A 64 2.61 -10.24 -24.18
C GLU A 64 1.15 -9.81 -24.02
N LEU A 65 0.89 -8.70 -23.32
CA LEU A 65 -0.46 -8.14 -23.22
C LEU A 65 -0.92 -7.57 -24.57
N LEU A 66 -0.01 -6.93 -25.32
CA LEU A 66 -0.29 -6.43 -26.67
C LEU A 66 -0.53 -7.59 -27.67
N SER A 67 0.23 -8.67 -27.55
CA SER A 67 0.04 -9.86 -28.40
C SER A 67 -1.26 -10.57 -28.08
N LYS A 68 -1.64 -10.71 -26.80
CA LYS A 68 -2.95 -11.22 -26.36
C LYS A 68 -4.11 -10.36 -26.84
N TRP A 69 -3.96 -9.03 -26.81
CA TRP A 69 -4.95 -8.10 -27.35
C TRP A 69 -5.11 -8.29 -28.87
N LYS A 70 -4.01 -8.41 -29.61
CA LYS A 70 -4.02 -8.68 -31.05
C LYS A 70 -4.62 -10.06 -31.40
N GLN A 71 -4.44 -11.05 -30.52
CA GLN A 71 -4.96 -12.42 -30.69
C GLN A 71 -6.39 -12.60 -30.16
N GLY A 72 -6.99 -11.56 -29.58
CA GLY A 72 -8.35 -11.63 -29.03
C GLY A 72 -8.49 -12.46 -27.75
N SER A 73 -7.40 -12.85 -27.10
CA SER A 73 -7.39 -13.66 -25.85
C SER A 73 -7.31 -12.82 -24.57
N PHE A 74 -7.63 -11.52 -24.68
CA PHE A 74 -7.52 -10.57 -23.58
C PHE A 74 -8.61 -10.81 -22.52
N THR A 75 -8.20 -11.09 -21.28
CA THR A 75 -9.13 -11.36 -20.17
C THR A 75 -9.28 -10.13 -19.26
N THR A 76 -10.40 -10.01 -18.54
CA THR A 76 -10.63 -8.95 -17.54
C THR A 76 -9.54 -8.86 -16.47
N ARG A 77 -8.93 -10.00 -16.11
CA ARG A 77 -7.77 -10.09 -15.20
C ARG A 77 -6.52 -9.40 -15.75
N ASP A 78 -6.27 -9.51 -17.05
CA ASP A 78 -5.15 -8.85 -17.73
C ASP A 78 -5.35 -7.32 -17.73
N GLY A 79 -6.59 -6.85 -17.88
CA GLY A 79 -6.96 -5.44 -17.77
C GLY A 79 -6.75 -4.86 -16.37
N ALA A 80 -7.13 -5.58 -15.32
CA ALA A 80 -6.88 -5.17 -13.95
C ALA A 80 -5.38 -5.04 -13.64
N HIS A 81 -4.56 -5.96 -14.17
CA HIS A 81 -3.10 -5.90 -14.03
C HIS A 81 -2.48 -4.69 -14.75
N LEU A 82 -2.98 -4.34 -15.94
CA LEU A 82 -2.58 -3.12 -16.65
C LEU A 82 -2.94 -1.85 -15.89
N LEU A 83 -4.15 -1.78 -15.33
CA LEU A 83 -4.59 -0.63 -14.54
C LEU A 83 -3.74 -0.45 -13.29
N GLN A 84 -3.47 -1.53 -12.55
CA GLN A 84 -2.60 -1.50 -11.39
C GLN A 84 -1.20 -1.00 -11.76
N ARG A 85 -0.60 -1.55 -12.81
CA ARG A 85 0.75 -1.17 -13.26
C ARG A 85 0.79 0.27 -13.78
N GLY A 86 -0.25 0.69 -14.50
CA GLY A 86 -0.40 2.05 -15.00
C GLY A 86 -0.49 3.05 -13.84
N PHE A 87 -1.33 2.75 -12.85
CA PHE A 87 -1.48 3.59 -11.65
C PHE A 87 -0.17 3.72 -10.86
N THR A 88 0.54 2.60 -10.63
CA THR A 88 1.85 2.64 -9.96
C THR A 88 2.86 3.48 -10.74
N ARG A 89 2.93 3.33 -12.07
CA ARG A 89 3.81 4.16 -12.90
C ARG A 89 3.42 5.64 -12.90
N SER A 90 2.13 5.96 -12.86
CA SER A 90 1.67 7.34 -12.72
C SER A 90 2.10 7.94 -11.39
N LEU A 91 2.08 7.16 -10.30
CA LEU A 91 2.61 7.58 -9.01
C LEU A 91 4.13 7.75 -9.04
N GLU A 92 4.88 6.84 -9.68
CA GLU A 92 6.32 6.97 -9.88
C GLU A 92 6.67 8.25 -10.67
N LEU A 93 5.95 8.53 -11.74
CA LEU A 93 6.10 9.76 -12.52
C LEU A 93 5.75 11.01 -11.70
N GLY A 94 4.69 10.94 -10.88
CA GLY A 94 4.33 12.02 -9.96
C GLY A 94 5.42 12.29 -8.93
N ALA A 95 5.99 11.25 -8.34
CA ALA A 95 7.09 11.36 -7.39
C ALA A 95 8.35 11.94 -8.04
N PHE A 96 8.71 11.47 -9.25
CA PHE A 96 9.80 12.03 -10.04
C PHE A 96 9.57 13.52 -10.35
N LEU A 97 8.36 13.90 -10.74
CA LEU A 97 8.02 15.29 -11.04
C LEU A 97 8.15 16.19 -9.80
N LEU A 98 7.66 15.73 -8.65
CA LEU A 98 7.83 16.46 -7.39
C LEU A 98 9.30 16.61 -7.02
N GLN A 99 10.10 15.56 -7.21
CA GLN A 99 11.54 15.61 -7.00
C GLN A 99 12.23 16.60 -7.95
N PHE A 100 11.84 16.59 -9.23
CA PHE A 100 12.34 17.52 -10.23
C PHE A 100 12.00 18.97 -9.91
N ILE A 101 10.76 19.27 -9.53
CA ILE A 101 10.33 20.63 -9.15
C ILE A 101 11.09 21.10 -7.90
N ASN A 102 11.28 20.23 -6.92
CA ASN A 102 12.05 20.57 -5.72
C ASN A 102 13.51 20.90 -6.06
N TRP A 103 14.15 20.08 -6.90
CA TRP A 103 15.49 20.36 -7.40
C TRP A 103 15.55 21.69 -8.18
N TRP A 104 14.59 21.92 -9.08
CA TRP A 104 14.53 23.14 -9.89
C TRP A 104 14.39 24.41 -9.06
N ASN A 105 13.55 24.36 -8.01
CA ASN A 105 13.38 25.48 -7.08
C ASN A 105 14.64 25.70 -6.24
N GLN A 106 15.35 24.65 -5.82
CA GLN A 106 16.58 24.80 -5.04
C GLN A 106 17.71 25.45 -5.86
N GLU A 107 17.88 25.07 -7.13
CA GLU A 107 18.94 25.58 -7.98
C GLU A 107 18.72 27.07 -8.38
N ASN A 108 17.47 27.46 -8.69
CA ASN A 108 17.17 28.84 -9.08
C ASN A 108 17.20 29.86 -7.92
N PHE A 109 17.03 29.40 -6.66
CA PHE A 109 17.09 30.28 -5.50
C PHE A 109 18.50 30.46 -4.92
N ASN A 110 19.37 29.44 -5.02
CA ASN A 110 20.74 29.51 -4.49
C ASN A 110 21.80 29.98 -5.52
N VAL A 111 21.50 29.90 -6.82
CA VAL A 111 22.43 30.37 -7.86
C VAL A 111 21.90 31.69 -8.40
N ASN A 112 22.49 32.80 -7.94
CA ASN A 112 22.38 34.07 -8.66
C ASN A 112 22.96 33.84 -10.07
N LEU A 113 22.10 33.59 -11.07
CA LEU A 113 22.49 33.42 -12.47
C LEU A 113 23.22 34.65 -13.04
N MET A 114 23.19 35.78 -12.33
CA MET A 114 23.87 37.05 -12.64
C MET A 114 25.10 37.33 -11.76
N ALA A 115 25.44 36.46 -10.80
CA ALA A 115 26.65 36.64 -10.00
C ALA A 115 27.85 36.07 -10.75
N LEU A 116 28.63 36.98 -11.34
CA LEU A 116 29.93 36.64 -11.92
C LEU A 116 30.85 36.05 -10.85
N PRO A 117 31.64 35.00 -11.17
CA PRO A 117 32.67 34.50 -10.27
C PRO A 117 33.65 35.63 -9.97
N ILE A 118 33.74 36.03 -8.70
CA ILE A 118 34.63 37.09 -8.25
C ILE A 118 36.05 36.49 -8.25
N PRO A 119 37.00 37.00 -9.05
CA PRO A 119 38.35 36.45 -9.07
C PRO A 119 39.03 36.68 -7.72
N PRO A 120 39.87 35.72 -7.25
CA PRO A 120 40.60 35.88 -6.01
C PRO A 120 41.54 37.10 -6.10
N PRO A 121 41.65 37.92 -5.04
CA PRO A 121 42.47 39.12 -5.06
C PRO A 121 43.96 38.75 -5.20
N PRO A 122 44.73 39.50 -6.02
CA PRO A 122 46.16 39.25 -6.17
C PRO A 122 46.93 39.59 -4.88
N PRO A 123 48.07 38.91 -4.63
CA PRO A 123 48.92 39.11 -3.47
C PRO A 123 49.61 40.49 -3.42
#